data_AF-A0A978U402-F1
#
_entry.id   AF-A0A978U402-F1
#
_cell.length_a   1.000
_cell.length_b   1.000
_cell.length_c   1.000
_cell.angle_alpha   90.00
_cell.angle_beta   90.00
_cell.angle_gamma   90.00
#
_symmetry.space_group_name_H-M   'P 1'
#
loop_
_entity.id
_entity.type
_entity.pdbx_description
1 polymer ?
#
loop_
_entity_poly.entity_id
_entity_poly.type
_entity_poly.pdbx_seq_one_letter_code
_entity_poly.pdbx_strand_id
1 'polypeptide(L)'
;MTATILPPSPTKLPPSTHPLAEIVHRFEAGGSMVPDTPENLMKIIGMYKAYSIPMDFYWRDLLYLGERVFIDPLPFFKYMPTQDYFERHNHYAGDDADLRLWRGYPTAHQELLEFMAKGETCKMPRLLHHLWHDRINQEFSEDLARAMMWHRMSGNLEPFLDSEEYITNANRAIVAYLNHNPLYRPLLALHKVFPQMFLEQARMATYMSILGLFWEIMAPVFFEMSDRYEEGTFTTVKDAMDFLVKGIFMIAGRPIYHHVYIGGECYEIVPKSKGFMWLYEAAWPYVEAVFYRTAPFRGTKSYNAQAGQVPDEQVDFHYGILFADKFPVGTAGIPPTLLHQDMYHFLPKYLKDYFLANCRGKDDILVQLGIAFQRSMYNVTSAVIQATRAALLYPLDDPNPRHLMMNRQFFEAQLDRFIRPQYGIREACRINYVQTDSYK
;
A
#
# COMPACT_ATOMS: atom_id res chain seq x y z
N MET A 1 -26.31 -5.25 -29.23
CA MET A 1 -25.46 -4.30 -29.97
C MET A 1 -24.13 -5.00 -30.21
N THR A 2 -23.77 -5.17 -31.47
CA THR A 2 -22.58 -5.88 -31.93
C THR A 2 -21.34 -5.07 -31.54
N ALA A 3 -20.48 -5.65 -30.71
CA ALA A 3 -19.21 -5.05 -30.32
C ALA A 3 -18.37 -4.81 -31.58
N THR A 4 -18.10 -3.55 -31.90
CA THR A 4 -17.22 -3.18 -32.99
C THR A 4 -15.78 -3.41 -32.53
N ILE A 5 -15.23 -4.56 -32.91
CA ILE A 5 -13.81 -4.87 -32.71
C ILE A 5 -13.04 -3.95 -33.67
N LEU A 6 -12.38 -2.93 -33.14
CA LEU A 6 -11.39 -2.17 -33.89
C LEU A 6 -10.27 -3.13 -34.32
N PRO A 7 -9.82 -3.11 -35.59
CA PRO A 7 -8.76 -4.00 -36.05
C PRO A 7 -7.47 -3.73 -35.25
N PRO A 8 -6.75 -4.78 -34.82
CA PRO A 8 -5.47 -4.59 -34.14
C PRO A 8 -4.50 -3.88 -35.09
N SER A 9 -3.87 -2.80 -34.60
CA SER A 9 -2.71 -2.19 -35.22
C SER A 9 -1.69 -3.28 -35.57
N PRO A 10 -1.02 -3.25 -36.74
CA PRO A 10 -0.12 -4.32 -37.16
C PRO A 10 0.92 -4.57 -36.06
N THR A 11 0.80 -5.71 -35.39
CA THR A 11 1.69 -6.10 -34.28
C THR A 11 3.11 -6.22 -34.83
N LYS A 12 4.00 -5.31 -34.41
CA LYS A 12 5.40 -5.23 -34.87
C LYS A 12 6.25 -6.44 -34.44
N LEU A 13 5.74 -7.26 -33.52
CA LEU A 13 6.33 -8.50 -33.04
C LEU A 13 5.38 -9.68 -33.33
N PRO A 14 5.91 -10.91 -33.50
CA PRO A 14 5.06 -12.11 -33.55
C PRO A 14 4.28 -12.29 -32.22
N PRO A 15 3.23 -13.11 -32.17
CA PRO A 15 2.54 -13.40 -30.91
C PRO A 15 3.48 -13.98 -29.85
N SER A 16 3.40 -13.48 -28.61
CA SER A 16 4.10 -14.08 -27.46
C SER A 16 3.64 -15.53 -27.22
N THR A 17 4.58 -16.40 -26.87
CA THR A 17 4.33 -17.81 -26.49
C THR A 17 4.20 -18.00 -24.98
N HIS A 18 4.22 -16.92 -24.19
CA HIS A 18 4.14 -16.96 -22.74
C HIS A 18 2.76 -17.51 -22.29
N PRO A 19 2.66 -18.30 -21.19
CA PRO A 19 1.37 -18.83 -20.72
C PRO A 19 0.31 -17.77 -20.40
N LEU A 20 0.74 -16.54 -20.14
CA LEU A 20 -0.09 -15.35 -19.93
C LEU A 20 -0.02 -14.36 -21.12
N ALA A 21 0.07 -14.87 -22.35
CA ALA A 21 0.27 -14.06 -23.57
C ALA A 21 -0.76 -12.92 -23.74
N GLU A 22 -2.03 -13.16 -23.42
CA GLU A 22 -3.09 -12.14 -23.46
C GLU A 22 -2.77 -10.92 -22.57
N ILE A 23 -2.13 -11.17 -21.42
CA ILE A 23 -1.69 -10.11 -20.51
C ILE A 23 -0.47 -9.39 -21.08
N VAL A 24 0.47 -10.13 -21.67
CA VAL A 24 1.63 -9.55 -22.37
C VAL A 24 1.16 -8.58 -23.46
N HIS A 25 0.23 -8.99 -24.32
CA HIS A 25 -0.27 -8.14 -25.40
C HIS A 25 -0.99 -6.90 -24.87
N ARG A 26 -1.73 -7.01 -23.76
CA ARG A 26 -2.30 -5.83 -23.09
C ARG A 26 -1.23 -4.90 -22.56
N PHE A 27 -0.16 -5.40 -21.94
CA PHE A 27 0.95 -4.56 -21.48
C PHE A 27 1.68 -3.86 -22.64
N GLU A 28 1.90 -4.56 -23.75
CA GLU A 28 2.49 -3.97 -24.97
C GLU A 28 1.60 -2.88 -25.57
N ALA A 29 0.29 -2.98 -25.41
CA ALA A 29 -0.67 -1.93 -25.77
C ALA A 29 -0.81 -0.82 -24.70
N GLY A 30 -0.02 -0.88 -23.63
CA GLY A 30 -0.05 0.10 -22.53
C GLY A 30 -1.25 -0.05 -21.61
N GLY A 31 -1.82 -1.25 -21.53
CA GLY A 31 -2.94 -1.61 -20.67
C GLY A 31 -2.52 -2.28 -19.35
N SER A 32 -3.52 -2.85 -18.67
CA SER A 32 -3.43 -3.42 -17.32
C SER A 32 -3.47 -4.96 -17.32
N MET A 33 -3.06 -5.57 -16.21
CA MET A 33 -3.30 -6.99 -15.93
C MET A 33 -4.79 -7.32 -15.89
N VAL A 34 -5.64 -6.36 -15.53
CA VAL A 34 -7.10 -6.55 -15.46
C VAL A 34 -7.76 -6.19 -16.79
N PRO A 35 -8.78 -6.93 -17.26
CA PRO A 35 -9.53 -6.57 -18.46
C PRO A 35 -10.17 -5.18 -18.37
N ASP A 36 -10.14 -4.46 -19.49
CA ASP A 36 -10.71 -3.12 -19.60
C ASP A 36 -12.22 -3.18 -19.87
N THR A 37 -13.00 -3.24 -18.80
CA THR A 37 -14.47 -3.23 -18.87
C THR A 37 -15.04 -2.14 -17.96
N PRO A 38 -16.22 -1.56 -18.29
CA PRO A 38 -16.87 -0.57 -17.42
C PRO A 38 -17.12 -1.10 -16.00
N GLU A 39 -17.45 -2.39 -15.86
CA GLU A 39 -17.63 -3.04 -14.57
C GLU A 39 -16.33 -3.10 -13.76
N ASN A 40 -15.20 -3.46 -14.40
CA ASN A 40 -13.90 -3.45 -13.72
C ASN A 40 -13.49 -2.02 -13.34
N LEU A 41 -13.68 -1.03 -14.22
CA LEU A 41 -13.39 0.36 -13.92
C LEU A 41 -14.18 0.86 -12.70
N MET A 42 -15.50 0.64 -12.68
CA MET A 42 -16.37 1.02 -11.55
C MET A 42 -15.90 0.40 -10.24
N LYS A 43 -15.60 -0.91 -10.23
CA LYS A 43 -15.07 -1.60 -9.05
C LYS A 43 -13.72 -1.04 -8.62
N ILE A 44 -12.81 -0.83 -9.57
CA ILE A 44 -11.45 -0.34 -9.29
C ILE A 44 -11.51 1.05 -8.64
N ILE A 45 -12.23 1.99 -9.25
CA ILE A 45 -12.32 3.35 -8.72
C ILE A 45 -13.11 3.38 -7.41
N GLY A 46 -14.21 2.63 -7.30
CA GLY A 46 -14.98 2.58 -6.05
C GLY A 46 -14.18 2.02 -4.89
N MET A 47 -13.29 1.05 -5.14
CA MET A 47 -12.35 0.57 -4.14
C MET A 47 -11.24 1.56 -3.82
N TYR A 48 -10.73 2.33 -4.79
CA TYR A 48 -9.80 3.44 -4.50
C TYR A 48 -10.43 4.48 -3.59
N LYS A 49 -11.69 4.87 -3.82
CA LYS A 49 -12.45 5.74 -2.91
C LYS A 49 -12.58 5.15 -1.52
N ALA A 50 -13.08 3.92 -1.42
CA ALA A 50 -13.29 3.25 -0.13
C ALA A 50 -11.97 3.03 0.65
N TYR A 51 -10.85 2.85 -0.05
CA TYR A 51 -9.54 2.66 0.56
C TYR A 51 -8.82 3.97 0.94
N SER A 52 -9.03 5.03 0.16
CA SER A 52 -8.36 6.33 0.38
C SER A 52 -8.69 6.96 1.74
N ILE A 53 -9.90 6.74 2.27
CA ILE A 53 -10.34 7.28 3.56
C ILE A 53 -9.63 6.63 4.75
N PRO A 54 -9.65 5.29 4.94
CA PRO A 54 -8.85 4.67 5.99
C PRO A 54 -7.35 4.89 5.76
N MET A 55 -6.87 4.94 4.51
CA MET A 55 -5.50 5.32 4.21
C MET A 55 -5.16 6.74 4.72
N ASP A 56 -6.09 7.70 4.64
CA ASP A 56 -5.90 9.05 5.19
C ASP A 56 -5.72 9.04 6.71
N PHE A 57 -6.40 8.14 7.43
CA PHE A 57 -6.10 7.90 8.84
C PHE A 57 -4.73 7.24 9.02
N TYR A 58 -4.46 6.20 8.23
CA TYR A 58 -3.27 5.37 8.39
C TYR A 58 -1.99 6.19 8.26
N TRP A 59 -1.85 7.05 7.26
CA TRP A 59 -0.62 7.83 7.08
C TRP A 59 -0.41 8.82 8.22
N ARG A 60 -1.49 9.46 8.72
CA ARG A 60 -1.42 10.39 9.84
C ARG A 60 -0.99 9.69 11.12
N ASP A 61 -1.57 8.54 11.40
CA ASP A 61 -1.25 7.76 12.60
C ASP A 61 0.14 7.11 12.48
N LEU A 62 0.55 6.60 11.32
CA LEU A 62 1.92 6.10 11.11
C LEU A 62 2.99 7.18 11.31
N LEU A 63 2.75 8.41 10.84
CA LEU A 63 3.62 9.53 11.16
C LEU A 63 3.58 9.84 12.65
N TYR A 64 2.42 9.85 13.30
CA TYR A 64 2.31 10.02 14.75
C TYR A 64 3.11 8.94 15.53
N LEU A 65 3.04 7.69 15.10
CA LEU A 65 3.80 6.57 15.64
C LEU A 65 5.32 6.79 15.48
N GLY A 66 5.76 7.17 14.28
CA GLY A 66 7.17 7.43 14.00
C GLY A 66 7.71 8.68 14.73
N GLU A 67 6.92 9.74 14.80
CA GLU A 67 7.37 11.08 15.21
C GLU A 67 7.15 11.37 16.70
N ARG A 68 6.08 10.85 17.33
CA ARG A 68 5.66 11.17 18.70
C ARG A 68 5.72 9.99 19.65
N VAL A 69 5.22 8.83 19.23
CA VAL A 69 5.27 7.60 20.05
C VAL A 69 6.69 7.06 20.08
N PHE A 70 7.35 7.01 18.93
CA PHE A 70 8.74 6.59 18.74
C PHE A 70 9.06 5.24 19.39
N ILE A 71 9.69 5.23 20.57
CA ILE A 71 10.10 4.03 21.31
C ILE A 71 9.37 3.87 22.65
N ASP A 72 8.18 4.45 22.78
CA ASP A 72 7.37 4.35 24.00
C ASP A 72 7.22 2.87 24.43
N PRO A 73 7.74 2.48 25.62
CA PRO A 73 7.65 1.11 26.10
C PRO A 73 6.20 0.68 26.41
N LEU A 74 5.32 1.64 26.70
CA LEU A 74 3.93 1.39 27.10
C LEU A 74 2.97 2.25 26.26
N PRO A 75 2.88 1.98 24.94
CA PRO A 75 2.19 2.85 23.99
C PRO A 75 0.66 2.61 24.02
N PHE A 76 0.03 2.74 25.19
CA PHE A 76 -1.39 2.39 25.43
C PHE A 76 -2.37 3.13 24.51
N PHE A 77 -2.03 4.35 24.09
CA PHE A 77 -2.89 5.22 23.28
C PHE A 77 -2.33 5.46 21.88
N LYS A 78 -1.49 4.54 21.37
CA LYS A 78 -0.77 4.75 20.11
C LYS A 78 -1.63 5.00 18.88
N TYR A 79 -2.90 4.59 18.90
CA TYR A 79 -3.88 4.79 17.83
C TYR A 79 -4.79 6.01 18.03
N MET A 80 -4.37 6.92 18.89
CA MET A 80 -5.11 8.13 19.20
C MET A 80 -4.26 9.37 18.90
N PRO A 81 -3.98 9.68 17.63
CA PRO A 81 -3.21 10.86 17.25
C PRO A 81 -3.79 12.12 17.87
N THR A 82 -2.94 13.09 18.09
CA THR A 82 -3.34 14.41 18.57
C THR A 82 -4.08 15.18 17.45
N GLN A 83 -4.88 16.17 17.84
CA GLN A 83 -5.75 16.90 16.91
C GLN A 83 -4.96 17.57 15.77
N ASP A 84 -3.75 18.05 16.07
CA ASP A 84 -2.82 18.62 15.10
C ASP A 84 -2.43 17.65 13.97
N TYR A 85 -2.49 16.33 14.15
CA TYR A 85 -2.24 15.37 13.06
C TYR A 85 -3.43 15.24 12.10
N PHE A 86 -4.65 15.51 12.55
CA PHE A 86 -5.84 15.57 11.69
C PHE A 86 -5.96 16.92 10.97
N GLU A 87 -5.47 17.98 11.61
CA GLU A 87 -5.37 19.32 11.04
C GLU A 87 -4.10 19.51 10.22
N ARG A 88 -3.14 18.58 10.28
CA ARG A 88 -1.92 18.61 9.48
C ARG A 88 -2.30 18.62 8.00
N HIS A 89 -1.82 19.64 7.29
CA HIS A 89 -1.99 19.73 5.85
C HIS A 89 -1.18 18.62 5.17
N ASN A 90 -1.84 17.86 4.31
CA ASN A 90 -1.19 16.93 3.42
C ASN A 90 -0.42 17.72 2.35
N HIS A 91 0.86 17.42 2.15
CA HIS A 91 1.72 18.16 1.21
C HIS A 91 1.30 18.06 -0.27
N TYR A 92 0.32 17.23 -0.59
CA TYR A 92 -0.11 16.91 -1.97
C TYR A 92 -1.60 17.15 -2.23
N ALA A 93 -2.31 17.78 -1.30
CA ALA A 93 -3.73 18.10 -1.41
C ALA A 93 -4.00 19.55 -0.99
N GLY A 94 -5.05 20.16 -1.55
CA GLY A 94 -5.40 21.55 -1.25
C GLY A 94 -4.65 22.58 -2.09
N ASP A 95 -4.95 23.85 -1.84
CA ASP A 95 -4.42 24.98 -2.60
C ASP A 95 -2.98 25.34 -2.22
N ASP A 96 -2.53 24.97 -1.02
CA ASP A 96 -1.19 25.23 -0.48
C ASP A 96 -0.24 24.02 -0.59
N ALA A 97 -0.62 23.00 -1.38
CA ALA A 97 0.19 21.81 -1.61
C ALA A 97 1.53 22.12 -2.30
N ASP A 98 2.60 21.44 -1.87
CA ASP A 98 3.91 21.46 -2.54
C ASP A 98 3.82 21.00 -3.99
N LEU A 99 3.00 19.96 -4.21
CA LEU A 99 2.65 19.43 -5.52
C LEU A 99 1.20 18.94 -5.48
N ARG A 100 0.29 19.70 -6.07
CA ARG A 100 -1.14 19.41 -6.01
C ARG A 100 -1.50 18.18 -6.83
N LEU A 101 -1.72 17.04 -6.16
CA LEU A 101 -2.27 15.81 -6.74
C LEU A 101 -3.79 15.78 -6.62
N TRP A 102 -4.32 16.12 -5.45
CA TRP A 102 -5.75 16.18 -5.22
C TRP A 102 -6.25 17.63 -5.14
N ARG A 103 -7.33 17.90 -5.88
CA ARG A 103 -7.93 19.24 -5.96
C ARG A 103 -8.78 19.63 -4.75
N GLY A 104 -9.09 18.68 -3.86
CA GLY A 104 -9.90 18.91 -2.66
C GLY A 104 -9.21 19.77 -1.59
N TYR A 105 -9.21 19.30 -0.35
CA TYR A 105 -8.72 20.05 0.80
C TYR A 105 -7.56 19.33 1.51
N PRO A 106 -6.70 20.05 2.26
CA PRO A 106 -5.45 19.48 2.77
C PRO A 106 -5.58 18.67 4.08
N THR A 107 -6.64 18.88 4.85
CA THR A 107 -6.85 18.26 6.17
C THR A 107 -7.50 16.88 6.09
N ALA A 108 -7.68 16.20 7.24
CA ALA A 108 -8.30 14.88 7.29
C ALA A 108 -9.66 14.86 6.60
N HIS A 109 -9.94 13.77 5.87
CA HIS A 109 -11.15 13.61 5.08
C HIS A 109 -12.40 13.70 5.96
N GLN A 110 -13.45 14.39 5.50
CA GLN A 110 -14.65 14.63 6.29
C GLN A 110 -15.36 13.34 6.70
N GLU A 111 -15.52 12.38 5.78
CA GLU A 111 -16.10 11.06 6.10
C GLU A 111 -15.30 10.31 7.18
N LEU A 112 -13.96 10.48 7.22
CA LEU A 112 -13.14 9.90 8.29
C LEU A 112 -13.46 10.54 9.64
N LEU A 113 -13.51 11.87 9.69
CA LEU A 113 -13.81 12.61 10.92
C LEU A 113 -15.22 12.30 11.44
N GLU A 114 -16.20 12.18 10.53
CA GLU A 114 -17.57 11.78 10.85
C GLU A 114 -17.62 10.36 11.44
N PHE A 115 -16.92 9.41 10.81
CA PHE A 115 -16.80 8.04 11.32
C PHE A 115 -16.09 8.02 12.68
N MET A 116 -14.99 8.72 12.87
CA MET A 116 -14.31 8.76 14.16
C MET A 116 -15.15 9.39 15.29
N ALA A 117 -16.04 10.32 14.95
CA ALA A 117 -16.93 10.94 15.92
C ALA A 117 -18.10 10.01 16.30
N LYS A 118 -18.70 9.35 15.31
CA LYS A 118 -19.95 8.59 15.49
C LYS A 118 -19.75 7.07 15.63
N GLY A 119 -18.74 6.52 14.99
CA GLY A 119 -18.58 5.08 14.76
C GLY A 119 -19.68 4.51 13.86
N GLU A 120 -19.74 3.18 13.79
CA GLU A 120 -20.87 2.41 13.31
C GLU A 120 -22.10 2.56 14.20
N THR A 121 -21.89 2.89 15.48
CA THR A 121 -22.91 2.92 16.52
C THR A 121 -23.44 4.34 16.79
N CYS A 122 -23.02 4.94 17.90
CA CYS A 122 -23.44 6.27 18.35
C CYS A 122 -22.25 7.11 18.81
N LYS A 123 -22.43 8.43 18.86
CA LYS A 123 -21.38 9.36 19.26
C LYS A 123 -20.89 9.07 20.67
N MET A 124 -19.62 8.69 20.80
CA MET A 124 -18.95 8.39 22.07
C MET A 124 -17.54 8.98 22.10
N PRO A 125 -16.95 9.15 23.30
CA PRO A 125 -15.52 9.42 23.44
C PRO A 125 -14.65 8.42 22.67
N ARG A 126 -13.57 8.91 22.04
CA ARG A 126 -12.65 8.09 21.22
C ARG A 126 -12.14 6.83 21.93
N LEU A 127 -11.90 6.90 23.25
CA LEU A 127 -11.48 5.74 24.04
C LEU A 127 -12.55 4.64 24.08
N LEU A 128 -13.83 4.98 24.23
CA LEU A 128 -14.91 3.99 24.26
C LEU A 128 -15.10 3.35 22.87
N HIS A 129 -15.02 4.15 21.81
CA HIS A 129 -14.96 3.65 20.43
C HIS A 129 -13.86 2.60 20.25
N HIS A 130 -12.65 2.87 20.76
CA HIS A 130 -11.55 1.91 20.70
C HIS A 130 -11.80 0.63 21.51
N LEU A 131 -12.32 0.76 22.74
CA LEU A 131 -12.60 -0.39 23.60
C LEU A 131 -13.71 -1.30 23.04
N TRP A 132 -14.63 -0.73 22.25
CA TRP A 132 -15.74 -1.46 21.62
C TRP A 132 -15.44 -1.91 20.18
N HIS A 133 -14.19 -1.74 19.71
CA HIS A 133 -13.78 -2.05 18.33
C HIS A 133 -14.53 -1.24 17.25
N ASP A 134 -15.13 -0.10 17.62
CA ASP A 134 -15.78 0.83 16.71
C ASP A 134 -14.76 1.88 16.23
N ARG A 135 -13.77 1.41 15.46
CA ARG A 135 -12.56 2.19 15.11
C ARG A 135 -11.97 1.75 13.77
N ILE A 136 -11.07 2.57 13.24
CA ILE A 136 -10.17 2.19 12.15
C ILE A 136 -9.15 1.15 12.65
N ASN A 137 -9.01 0.05 11.92
CA ASN A 137 -8.14 -1.09 12.24
C ASN A 137 -6.66 -0.83 11.88
N GLN A 138 -6.07 0.11 12.61
CA GLN A 138 -4.68 0.55 12.44
C GLN A 138 -3.63 -0.56 12.65
N GLU A 139 -3.98 -1.70 13.24
CA GLU A 139 -3.09 -2.86 13.33
C GLU A 139 -2.64 -3.33 11.94
N PHE A 140 -3.50 -3.18 10.93
CA PHE A 140 -3.17 -3.57 9.56
C PHE A 140 -2.01 -2.74 9.00
N SER A 141 -1.99 -1.42 9.24
CA SER A 141 -0.90 -0.56 8.76
C SER A 141 0.42 -0.89 9.43
N GLU A 142 0.41 -1.15 10.75
CA GLU A 142 1.60 -1.58 11.48
C GLU A 142 2.12 -2.94 11.02
N ASP A 143 1.22 -3.89 10.72
CA ASP A 143 1.59 -5.19 10.15
C ASP A 143 2.32 -5.00 8.81
N LEU A 144 1.87 -4.06 7.97
CA LEU A 144 2.54 -3.75 6.71
C LEU A 144 3.92 -3.11 6.91
N ALA A 145 4.05 -2.16 7.84
CA ALA A 145 5.34 -1.57 8.17
C ALA A 145 6.32 -2.63 8.73
N ARG A 146 5.84 -3.54 9.58
CA ARG A 146 6.64 -4.68 10.08
C ARG A 146 7.05 -5.63 8.98
N ALA A 147 6.17 -5.91 8.02
CA ALA A 147 6.49 -6.73 6.86
C ALA A 147 7.58 -6.08 5.99
N MET A 148 7.49 -4.77 5.75
CA MET A 148 8.53 -4.02 5.03
C MET A 148 9.88 -4.10 5.74
N MET A 149 9.90 -3.86 7.06
CA MET A 149 11.12 -3.93 7.87
C MET A 149 11.76 -5.31 7.81
N TRP A 150 10.98 -6.37 8.02
CA TRP A 150 11.49 -7.73 8.05
C TRP A 150 12.01 -8.21 6.68
N HIS A 151 11.45 -7.68 5.59
CA HIS A 151 11.90 -7.98 4.24
C HIS A 151 13.12 -7.16 3.78
N ARG A 152 13.49 -6.09 4.50
CA ARG A 152 14.71 -5.28 4.28
C ARG A 152 14.89 -4.80 2.84
N MET A 153 13.85 -4.21 2.25
CA MET A 153 13.83 -3.89 0.81
C MET A 153 13.97 -2.41 0.47
N SER A 154 14.22 -1.55 1.47
CA SER A 154 14.16 -0.08 1.32
C SER A 154 15.40 0.51 0.63
N GLY A 155 15.61 0.20 -0.65
CA GLY A 155 16.60 0.85 -1.52
C GLY A 155 17.97 1.08 -0.86
N ASN A 156 18.49 2.30 -0.99
CA ASN A 156 19.74 2.72 -0.33
C ASN A 156 19.55 3.13 1.13
N LEU A 157 18.29 3.28 1.58
CA LEU A 157 17.99 3.53 2.98
C LEU A 157 18.33 2.31 3.85
N GLU A 158 18.16 1.10 3.33
CA GLU A 158 18.45 -0.13 4.07
C GLU A 158 19.90 -0.21 4.61
N PRO A 159 20.96 -0.09 3.78
CA PRO A 159 22.33 -0.05 4.31
C PRO A 159 22.59 1.18 5.17
N PHE A 160 21.88 2.29 4.97
CA PHE A 160 22.00 3.46 5.84
C PHE A 160 21.47 3.20 7.24
N LEU A 161 20.39 2.43 7.40
CA LEU A 161 19.90 2.04 8.72
C LEU A 161 21.01 1.34 9.51
N ASP A 162 21.84 0.50 8.89
CA ASP A 162 22.95 -0.17 9.58
C ASP A 162 24.20 0.70 9.80
N SER A 163 24.22 1.94 9.29
CA SER A 163 25.39 2.81 9.37
C SER A 163 25.63 3.40 10.77
N GLU A 164 26.89 3.72 11.07
CA GLU A 164 27.27 4.43 12.31
C GLU A 164 26.53 5.77 12.46
N GLU A 165 26.21 6.41 11.35
CA GLU A 165 25.49 7.68 11.33
C GLU A 165 24.06 7.51 11.83
N TYR A 166 23.30 6.54 11.29
CA TYR A 166 21.96 6.25 11.79
C TYR A 166 21.99 5.86 13.26
N ILE A 167 22.93 4.98 13.65
CA ILE A 167 23.09 4.54 15.05
C ILE A 167 23.33 5.73 15.96
N THR A 168 24.19 6.67 15.54
CA THR A 168 24.48 7.89 16.31
C THR A 168 23.24 8.79 16.44
N ASN A 169 22.52 9.04 15.35
CA ASN A 169 21.33 9.89 15.36
C ASN A 169 20.20 9.26 16.19
N ALA A 170 19.94 7.97 16.00
CA ALA A 170 18.96 7.21 16.77
C ALA A 170 19.31 7.18 18.26
N ASN A 171 20.56 6.93 18.64
CA ASN A 171 20.97 6.95 20.05
C ASN A 171 20.77 8.33 20.71
N ARG A 172 21.03 9.42 19.98
CA ARG A 172 20.73 10.78 20.48
C ARG A 172 19.24 10.95 20.77
N ALA A 173 18.38 10.53 19.84
CA ALA A 173 16.93 10.59 20.01
C ALA A 173 16.44 9.67 21.14
N ILE A 174 16.95 8.43 21.23
CA ILE A 174 16.60 7.46 22.30
C ILE A 174 16.96 8.03 23.67
N VAL A 175 18.18 8.55 23.83
CA VAL A 175 18.62 9.13 25.11
C VAL A 175 17.79 10.36 25.47
N ALA A 176 17.48 11.23 24.50
CA ALA A 176 16.60 12.37 24.73
C ALA A 176 15.19 11.92 25.17
N TYR A 177 14.62 10.93 24.47
CA TYR A 177 13.28 10.41 24.75
C TYR A 177 13.17 9.82 26.15
N LEU A 178 14.10 8.93 26.52
CA LEU A 178 14.11 8.29 27.83
C LEU A 178 14.42 9.27 28.98
N ASN A 179 15.18 10.34 28.73
CA ASN A 179 15.40 11.39 29.73
C ASN A 179 14.21 12.33 29.90
N HIS A 180 13.42 12.55 28.84
CA HIS A 180 12.31 13.51 28.85
C HIS A 180 11.21 13.10 29.83
N ASN A 181 10.87 11.81 29.88
CA ASN A 181 9.89 11.28 30.83
C ASN A 181 10.59 10.70 32.08
N PRO A 182 10.37 11.25 33.30
CA PRO A 182 10.96 10.73 34.53
C PRO A 182 10.68 9.25 34.78
N LEU A 183 9.52 8.74 34.31
CA LEU A 183 9.15 7.33 34.42
C LEU A 183 10.07 6.40 33.62
N TYR A 184 10.59 6.88 32.48
CA TYR A 184 11.40 6.08 31.55
C TYR A 184 12.90 6.25 31.76
N ARG A 185 13.33 7.22 32.58
CA ARG A 185 14.74 7.49 32.87
C ARG A 185 15.53 6.26 33.36
N PRO A 186 14.99 5.34 34.19
CA PRO A 186 15.69 4.11 34.56
C PRO A 186 16.06 3.21 33.37
N LEU A 187 15.30 3.27 32.27
CA LEU A 187 15.56 2.51 31.05
C LEU A 187 16.81 2.97 30.31
N LEU A 188 17.40 4.12 30.64
CA LEU A 188 18.72 4.51 30.13
C LEU A 188 19.81 3.53 30.54
N ALA A 189 19.72 2.94 31.74
CA ALA A 189 20.64 1.89 32.17
C ALA A 189 20.47 0.65 31.28
N LEU A 190 19.22 0.28 30.98
CA LEU A 190 18.90 -0.83 30.09
C LEU A 190 19.41 -0.58 28.67
N HIS A 191 19.25 0.64 28.14
CA HIS A 191 19.79 1.01 26.84
C HIS A 191 21.33 0.95 26.80
N LYS A 192 22.02 1.33 27.88
CA LYS A 192 23.48 1.19 27.95
C LYS A 192 23.95 -0.28 27.95
N VAL A 193 23.21 -1.16 28.61
CA VAL A 193 23.56 -2.60 28.69
C VAL A 193 23.15 -3.34 27.42
N PHE A 194 21.99 -3.00 26.84
CA PHE A 194 21.41 -3.60 25.64
C PHE A 194 21.12 -2.53 24.59
N PRO A 195 22.15 -1.93 23.97
CA PRO A 195 21.98 -0.80 23.04
C PRO A 195 21.11 -1.15 21.83
N GLN A 196 21.20 -2.40 21.38
CA GLN A 196 20.44 -2.89 20.22
C GLN A 196 18.92 -2.95 20.48
N MET A 197 18.48 -3.10 21.74
CA MET A 197 17.05 -3.31 22.05
C MET A 197 16.20 -2.11 21.62
N PHE A 198 16.58 -0.90 22.04
CA PHE A 198 15.87 0.32 21.64
C PHE A 198 16.24 0.79 20.24
N LEU A 199 17.42 0.42 19.75
CA LEU A 199 17.82 0.74 18.38
C LEU A 199 16.91 0.05 17.36
N GLU A 200 16.59 -1.23 17.56
CA GLU A 200 15.65 -1.97 16.69
C GLU A 200 14.22 -1.40 16.78
N GLN A 201 13.79 -0.91 17.95
CA GLN A 201 12.51 -0.19 18.06
C GLN A 201 12.55 1.14 17.29
N ALA A 202 13.68 1.85 17.30
CA ALA A 202 13.86 3.06 16.48
C ALA A 202 13.83 2.75 14.98
N ARG A 203 14.35 1.60 14.55
CA ARG A 203 14.21 1.11 13.15
C ARG A 203 12.76 0.88 12.80
N MET A 204 12.01 0.22 13.67
CA MET A 204 10.58 0.02 13.47
C MET A 204 9.85 1.36 13.34
N ALA A 205 10.12 2.34 14.20
CA ALA A 205 9.56 3.69 14.09
C ALA A 205 9.95 4.40 12.79
N THR A 206 11.18 4.18 12.30
CA THR A 206 11.61 4.67 10.98
C THR A 206 10.77 4.05 9.87
N TYR A 207 10.52 2.74 9.92
CA TYR A 207 9.65 2.04 8.97
C TYR A 207 8.19 2.49 9.02
N MET A 208 7.66 2.84 10.20
CA MET A 208 6.36 3.51 10.31
C MET A 208 6.36 4.85 9.58
N SER A 209 7.41 5.67 9.76
CA SER A 209 7.57 6.95 9.07
C SER A 209 7.63 6.78 7.54
N ILE A 210 8.39 5.81 7.03
CA ILE A 210 8.48 5.52 5.58
C ILE A 210 7.11 5.17 5.02
N LEU A 211 6.37 4.26 5.68
CA LEU A 211 5.05 3.85 5.21
C LEU A 211 4.02 4.99 5.32
N GLY A 212 4.13 5.83 6.36
CA GLY A 212 3.34 7.05 6.50
C GLY A 212 3.57 8.01 5.33
N LEU A 213 4.83 8.31 5.01
CA LEU A 213 5.20 9.15 3.86
C LEU A 213 4.78 8.52 2.52
N PHE A 214 4.76 7.19 2.42
CA PHE A 214 4.24 6.49 1.24
C PHE A 214 2.76 6.79 1.02
N TRP A 215 1.95 6.61 2.07
CA TRP A 215 0.50 6.80 1.99
C TRP A 215 0.03 8.24 2.05
N GLU A 216 0.85 9.17 2.55
CA GLU A 216 0.59 10.62 2.42
C GLU A 216 0.44 11.01 0.95
N ILE A 217 1.11 10.33 0.03
CA ILE A 217 0.98 10.54 -1.41
C ILE A 217 -0.16 9.72 -2.02
N MET A 218 -0.27 8.43 -1.66
CA MET A 218 -1.24 7.54 -2.30
C MET A 218 -2.70 7.89 -1.96
N ALA A 219 -2.98 8.45 -0.77
CA ALA A 219 -4.34 8.86 -0.41
C ALA A 219 -4.86 9.98 -1.34
N PRO A 220 -4.17 11.13 -1.52
CA PRO A 220 -4.53 12.14 -2.52
C PRO A 220 -4.67 11.60 -3.94
N VAL A 221 -3.76 10.71 -4.37
CA VAL A 221 -3.86 10.08 -5.70
C VAL A 221 -5.19 9.35 -5.85
N PHE A 222 -5.58 8.53 -4.88
CA PHE A 222 -6.85 7.80 -4.93
C PHE A 222 -8.08 8.69 -4.78
N PHE A 223 -8.02 9.75 -3.98
CA PHE A 223 -9.10 10.75 -3.92
C PHE A 223 -9.33 11.41 -5.28
N GLU A 224 -8.27 11.95 -5.91
CA GLU A 224 -8.36 12.59 -7.22
C GLU A 224 -8.87 11.63 -8.31
N MET A 225 -8.49 10.36 -8.23
CA MET A 225 -8.99 9.36 -9.17
C MET A 225 -10.49 9.10 -9.04
N SER A 226 -11.02 9.12 -7.81
CA SER A 226 -12.45 9.00 -7.57
C SER A 226 -13.20 10.21 -8.14
N ASP A 227 -12.73 11.42 -7.83
CA ASP A 227 -13.35 12.67 -8.30
C ASP A 227 -13.39 12.72 -9.83
N ARG A 228 -12.29 12.34 -10.48
CA ARG A 228 -12.19 12.30 -11.95
C ARG A 228 -13.13 11.30 -12.60
N TYR A 229 -13.40 10.18 -11.95
CA TYR A 229 -14.38 9.21 -12.43
C TYR A 229 -15.80 9.76 -12.30
N GLU A 230 -16.13 10.42 -11.18
CA GLU A 230 -17.44 11.04 -10.98
C GLU A 230 -17.66 12.22 -11.96
N GLU A 231 -16.61 12.96 -12.30
CA GLU A 231 -16.60 13.98 -13.36
C GLU A 231 -16.73 13.39 -14.78
N GLY A 232 -16.63 12.06 -14.94
CA GLY A 232 -16.70 11.36 -16.23
C GLY A 232 -15.43 11.45 -17.07
N THR A 233 -14.30 11.88 -16.48
CA THR A 233 -13.01 12.01 -17.20
C THR A 233 -12.26 10.68 -17.33
N PHE A 234 -12.56 9.69 -16.48
CA PHE A 234 -12.08 8.32 -16.63
C PHE A 234 -13.13 7.44 -17.26
N THR A 235 -12.82 6.91 -18.44
CA THR A 235 -13.74 6.08 -19.22
C THR A 235 -13.28 4.62 -19.34
N THR A 236 -11.98 4.38 -19.15
CA THR A 236 -11.35 3.07 -19.27
C THR A 236 -10.42 2.77 -18.08
N VAL A 237 -10.12 1.48 -17.86
CA VAL A 237 -9.11 1.05 -16.89
C VAL A 237 -7.73 1.60 -17.27
N LYS A 238 -7.45 1.74 -18.58
CA LYS A 238 -6.23 2.36 -19.07
C LYS A 238 -6.10 3.82 -18.64
N ASP A 239 -7.18 4.62 -18.69
CA ASP A 239 -7.15 6.02 -18.23
C ASP A 239 -6.73 6.12 -16.75
N ALA A 240 -7.33 5.26 -15.91
CA ALA A 240 -7.02 5.16 -14.50
C ALA A 240 -5.56 4.73 -14.27
N MET A 241 -5.06 3.75 -15.03
CA MET A 241 -3.67 3.29 -14.93
C MET A 241 -2.68 4.36 -15.40
N ASP A 242 -2.95 5.06 -16.51
CA ASP A 242 -2.11 6.15 -17.02
C ASP A 242 -2.02 7.29 -16.01
N PHE A 243 -3.11 7.58 -15.29
CA PHE A 243 -3.09 8.55 -14.19
C PHE A 243 -2.16 8.10 -13.06
N LEU A 244 -2.23 6.84 -12.63
CA LEU A 244 -1.31 6.29 -11.62
C LEU A 244 0.15 6.38 -12.07
N VAL A 245 0.45 6.03 -13.32
CA VAL A 245 1.81 6.12 -13.88
C VAL A 245 2.33 7.56 -13.83
N LYS A 246 1.52 8.53 -14.27
CA LYS A 246 1.87 9.96 -14.20
C LYS A 246 2.09 10.41 -12.76
N GLY A 247 1.19 10.00 -11.86
CA GLY A 247 1.29 10.25 -10.43
C GLY A 247 2.63 9.79 -9.89
N ILE A 248 3.00 8.51 -10.11
CA ILE A 248 4.27 7.91 -9.67
C ILE A 248 5.47 8.75 -10.13
N PHE A 249 5.54 9.16 -11.40
CA PHE A 249 6.66 9.96 -11.90
C PHE A 249 6.72 11.36 -11.31
N MET A 250 5.57 12.00 -11.06
CA MET A 250 5.52 13.35 -10.48
C MET A 250 6.10 13.41 -9.06
N ILE A 251 5.90 12.35 -8.28
CA ILE A 251 6.28 12.28 -6.86
C ILE A 251 7.53 11.42 -6.61
N ALA A 252 8.12 10.83 -7.65
CA ALA A 252 9.24 9.90 -7.53
C ALA A 252 10.41 10.44 -6.70
N GLY A 253 10.71 11.75 -6.84
CA GLY A 253 11.80 12.43 -6.15
C GLY A 253 11.45 13.05 -4.79
N ARG A 254 10.24 12.81 -4.24
CA ARG A 254 9.85 13.36 -2.93
C ARG A 254 10.69 12.73 -1.82
N PRO A 255 11.12 13.50 -0.81
CA PRO A 255 12.09 13.01 0.17
C PRO A 255 11.47 12.01 1.15
N ILE A 256 12.22 10.97 1.47
CA ILE A 256 11.97 10.06 2.61
C ILE A 256 12.89 10.46 3.76
N TYR A 257 12.32 10.57 4.95
CA TYR A 257 13.00 11.03 6.15
C TYR A 257 12.31 10.50 7.41
N HIS A 258 12.98 10.66 8.54
CA HIS A 258 12.42 10.35 9.85
C HIS A 258 12.87 11.39 10.87
N HIS A 259 11.92 12.20 11.31
CA HIS A 259 12.11 13.26 12.29
C HIS A 259 11.31 12.92 13.54
N VAL A 260 11.95 12.86 14.70
CA VAL A 260 11.29 12.57 15.98
C VAL A 260 11.20 13.84 16.80
N TYR A 261 10.05 14.12 17.39
CA TYR A 261 9.83 15.35 18.16
C TYR A 261 9.71 15.05 19.65
N ILE A 262 10.69 15.51 20.44
CA ILE A 262 10.84 15.22 21.87
C ILE A 262 10.98 16.54 22.61
N GLY A 263 10.09 16.84 23.55
CA GLY A 263 10.15 18.08 24.34
C GLY A 263 10.13 19.38 23.52
N GLY A 264 9.54 19.35 22.32
CA GLY A 264 9.51 20.50 21.39
C GLY A 264 10.73 20.59 20.47
N GLU A 265 11.74 19.74 20.63
CA GLU A 265 12.91 19.66 19.76
C GLU A 265 12.74 18.58 18.69
N CYS A 266 13.28 18.83 17.50
CA CYS A 266 13.30 17.89 16.38
C CYS A 266 14.65 17.15 16.32
N TYR A 267 14.60 15.83 16.35
CA TYR A 267 15.73 14.93 16.19
C TYR A 267 15.66 14.27 14.82
N GLU A 268 16.55 14.65 13.91
CA GLU A 268 16.63 14.04 12.58
C GLU A 268 17.35 12.68 12.66
N ILE A 269 16.61 11.58 12.64
CA ILE A 269 17.16 10.22 12.64
C ILE A 269 17.64 9.86 11.24
N VAL A 270 16.76 10.08 10.25
CA VAL A 270 17.08 9.98 8.82
C VAL A 270 16.93 11.38 8.23
N PRO A 271 18.04 12.11 7.98
CA PRO A 271 17.99 13.48 7.47
C PRO A 271 17.55 13.54 6.00
N LYS A 272 16.78 14.57 5.64
CA LYS A 272 16.41 14.83 4.23
C LYS A 272 17.62 15.02 3.31
N SER A 273 18.74 15.51 3.85
CA SER A 273 20.00 15.75 3.11
C SER A 273 20.63 14.47 2.55
N LYS A 274 20.20 13.27 2.99
CA LYS A 274 20.64 11.99 2.41
C LYS A 274 20.09 11.72 1.01
N GLY A 275 19.05 12.45 0.59
CA GLY A 275 18.52 12.32 -0.76
C GLY A 275 17.80 11.00 -1.01
N PHE A 276 17.28 10.35 0.05
CA PHE A 276 16.37 9.21 -0.10
C PHE A 276 15.06 9.68 -0.72
N MET A 277 14.60 8.98 -1.74
CA MET A 277 13.50 9.36 -2.61
C MET A 277 12.35 8.35 -2.51
N TRP A 278 11.12 8.86 -2.63
CA TRP A 278 9.91 8.07 -2.47
C TRP A 278 9.86 6.83 -3.38
N LEU A 279 10.31 6.93 -4.63
CA LEU A 279 10.23 5.81 -5.58
C LEU A 279 11.07 4.60 -5.14
N TYR A 280 12.33 4.84 -4.79
CA TYR A 280 13.32 3.79 -4.54
C TYR A 280 13.28 3.29 -3.10
N GLU A 281 12.98 4.15 -2.13
CA GLU A 281 13.00 3.80 -0.72
C GLU A 281 11.64 3.39 -0.16
N ALA A 282 10.53 3.82 -0.78
CA ALA A 282 9.18 3.52 -0.27
C ALA A 282 8.32 2.73 -1.27
N ALA A 283 8.18 3.19 -2.52
CA ALA A 283 7.17 2.65 -3.43
C ALA A 283 7.51 1.27 -4.02
N TRP A 284 8.66 1.11 -4.67
CA TRP A 284 9.08 -0.23 -5.14
C TRP A 284 9.24 -1.23 -3.98
N PRO A 285 9.88 -0.87 -2.85
CA PRO A 285 9.97 -1.75 -1.70
C PRO A 285 8.60 -2.15 -1.14
N TYR A 286 7.65 -1.21 -1.08
CA TYR A 286 6.29 -1.48 -0.64
C TYR A 286 5.56 -2.47 -1.56
N VAL A 287 5.63 -2.28 -2.89
CA VAL A 287 5.00 -3.21 -3.84
C VAL A 287 5.55 -4.62 -3.67
N GLU A 288 6.86 -4.76 -3.55
CA GLU A 288 7.49 -6.07 -3.35
C GLU A 288 7.11 -6.69 -1.99
N ALA A 289 7.25 -5.94 -0.91
CA ALA A 289 7.02 -6.43 0.44
C ALA A 289 5.54 -6.70 0.74
N VAL A 290 4.60 -5.89 0.22
CA VAL A 290 3.18 -5.97 0.56
C VAL A 290 2.36 -6.64 -0.53
N PHE A 291 2.62 -6.34 -1.81
CA PHE A 291 1.79 -6.88 -2.89
C PHE A 291 2.22 -8.29 -3.33
N TYR A 292 3.53 -8.56 -3.35
CA TYR A 292 4.06 -9.88 -3.68
C TYR A 292 4.24 -10.75 -2.44
N ARG A 293 5.05 -10.30 -1.46
CA ARG A 293 5.55 -11.17 -0.40
C ARG A 293 4.59 -11.32 0.78
N THR A 294 4.56 -10.31 1.63
CA THR A 294 3.97 -10.24 2.98
C THR A 294 4.24 -11.47 3.86
N ALA A 295 3.95 -11.36 5.15
CA ALA A 295 4.06 -12.50 6.05
C ALA A 295 2.99 -13.57 5.73
N PRO A 296 3.32 -14.88 5.78
CA PRO A 296 2.34 -15.93 5.54
C PRO A 296 1.14 -15.81 6.48
N PHE A 297 -0.08 -16.01 5.97
CA PHE A 297 -1.26 -15.87 6.82
C PHE A 297 -1.32 -17.04 7.81
N ARG A 298 -1.48 -16.69 9.08
CA ARG A 298 -1.50 -17.65 10.19
C ARG A 298 -2.62 -18.69 10.05
N GLY A 299 -3.74 -18.31 9.45
CA GLY A 299 -4.89 -19.18 9.21
C GLY A 299 -4.83 -20.03 7.93
N THR A 300 -3.86 -19.82 7.03
CA THR A 300 -3.81 -20.53 5.74
C THR A 300 -2.56 -21.38 5.53
N LYS A 301 -1.48 -21.12 6.27
CA LYS A 301 -0.21 -21.86 6.15
C LYS A 301 0.30 -22.31 7.51
N SER A 302 0.81 -23.53 7.56
CA SER A 302 1.48 -24.06 8.75
C SER A 302 2.93 -23.57 8.80
N TYR A 303 3.31 -22.97 9.93
CA TYR A 303 4.69 -22.57 10.23
C TYR A 303 5.52 -23.74 10.80
N ASN A 304 4.97 -24.95 10.80
CA ASN A 304 5.73 -26.14 11.17
C ASN A 304 6.89 -26.33 10.17
N ALA A 305 8.12 -26.16 10.65
CA ALA A 305 9.33 -26.29 9.84
C ALA A 305 9.46 -27.67 9.14
N GLN A 306 8.87 -28.72 9.71
CA GLN A 306 8.87 -30.06 9.09
C GLN A 306 7.89 -30.20 7.92
N ALA A 307 6.85 -29.36 7.87
CA ALA A 307 5.80 -29.44 6.85
C ALA A 307 6.19 -28.78 5.53
N GLY A 308 7.22 -27.92 5.51
CA GLY A 308 7.73 -27.28 4.29
C GLY A 308 6.72 -26.40 3.54
N GLN A 309 5.69 -25.87 4.22
CA GLN A 309 4.63 -25.06 3.59
C GLN A 309 5.00 -23.58 3.44
N VAL A 310 5.88 -23.08 4.30
CA VAL A 310 6.44 -21.73 4.23
C VAL A 310 7.85 -21.84 3.66
N PRO A 311 8.22 -21.08 2.61
CA PRO A 311 9.57 -21.09 2.06
C PRO A 311 10.63 -20.73 3.09
N ASP A 312 11.83 -21.27 2.92
CA ASP A 312 12.99 -20.92 3.74
C ASP A 312 13.53 -19.53 3.37
N GLU A 313 13.46 -19.19 2.08
CA GLU A 313 13.96 -17.94 1.52
C GLU A 313 12.83 -16.92 1.32
N GLN A 314 13.04 -15.68 1.79
CA GLN A 314 12.02 -14.63 1.71
C GLN A 314 11.64 -14.24 0.27
N VAL A 315 12.52 -14.48 -0.71
CA VAL A 315 12.25 -14.18 -2.13
C VAL A 315 11.10 -15.02 -2.70
N ASP A 316 10.77 -16.14 -2.05
CA ASP A 316 9.71 -17.05 -2.48
C ASP A 316 8.38 -16.84 -1.74
N PHE A 317 8.32 -15.81 -0.87
CA PHE A 317 7.09 -15.44 -0.19
C PHE A 317 6.06 -14.93 -1.20
N HIS A 318 4.87 -15.50 -1.16
CA HIS A 318 3.80 -15.31 -2.15
C HIS A 318 2.44 -15.19 -1.45
N TYR A 319 2.40 -14.37 -0.40
CA TYR A 319 1.23 -14.22 0.47
C TYR A 319 0.60 -12.83 0.34
N GLY A 320 1.21 -11.95 -0.47
CA GLY A 320 0.76 -10.59 -0.68
C GLY A 320 -0.61 -10.52 -1.38
N ILE A 321 -1.13 -9.30 -1.54
CA ILE A 321 -2.48 -9.08 -2.04
C ILE A 321 -2.74 -9.75 -3.41
N LEU A 322 -1.72 -9.92 -4.25
CA LEU A 322 -1.83 -10.53 -5.58
C LEU A 322 -1.96 -12.06 -5.54
N PHE A 323 -1.62 -12.71 -4.42
CA PHE A 323 -1.68 -14.16 -4.26
C PHE A 323 -2.70 -14.60 -3.21
N ALA A 324 -3.10 -13.69 -2.34
CA ALA A 324 -3.96 -13.99 -1.20
C ALA A 324 -5.37 -14.45 -1.64
N ASP A 325 -5.82 -15.56 -1.06
CA ASP A 325 -7.21 -16.02 -1.14
C ASP A 325 -8.15 -15.04 -0.43
N LYS A 326 -9.30 -14.78 -1.04
CA LYS A 326 -10.30 -13.80 -0.56
C LYS A 326 -11.57 -14.43 -0.02
N PHE A 327 -11.82 -15.71 -0.32
CA PHE A 327 -13.00 -16.39 0.22
C PHE A 327 -13.01 -16.55 1.76
N PRO A 328 -11.89 -16.77 2.45
CA PRO A 328 -11.89 -16.87 3.92
C PRO A 328 -11.83 -15.50 4.63
N VAL A 329 -12.06 -14.38 3.94
CA VAL A 329 -12.17 -13.06 4.58
C VAL A 329 -13.31 -13.07 5.61
N GLY A 330 -13.10 -12.47 6.78
CA GLY A 330 -14.05 -12.50 7.90
C GLY A 330 -13.87 -13.69 8.85
N THR A 331 -12.94 -14.60 8.56
CA THR A 331 -12.59 -15.74 9.42
C THR A 331 -11.31 -15.49 10.24
N ALA A 332 -11.07 -16.34 11.26
CA ALA A 332 -9.93 -16.19 12.15
C ALA A 332 -8.58 -16.45 11.45
N GLY A 333 -7.56 -15.63 11.76
CA GLY A 333 -6.19 -15.81 11.26
C GLY A 333 -5.95 -15.28 9.83
N ILE A 334 -6.85 -14.44 9.30
CA ILE A 334 -6.77 -13.82 7.97
C ILE A 334 -6.59 -12.29 8.09
N PRO A 335 -5.35 -11.77 8.05
CA PRO A 335 -5.05 -10.35 8.29
C PRO A 335 -5.78 -9.33 7.40
N PRO A 336 -5.96 -9.55 6.08
CA PRO A 336 -6.66 -8.58 5.21
C PRO A 336 -8.09 -8.25 5.63
N THR A 337 -8.71 -9.08 6.47
CA THR A 337 -10.04 -8.83 7.04
C THR A 337 -10.11 -7.47 7.76
N LEU A 338 -9.05 -7.06 8.46
CA LEU A 338 -8.97 -5.77 9.15
C LEU A 338 -9.19 -4.61 8.18
N LEU A 339 -8.47 -4.62 7.05
CA LEU A 339 -8.62 -3.61 6.01
C LEU A 339 -9.98 -3.69 5.32
N HIS A 340 -10.48 -4.90 5.04
CA HIS A 340 -11.76 -5.07 4.36
C HIS A 340 -12.93 -4.54 5.20
N GLN A 341 -12.88 -4.69 6.53
CA GLN A 341 -13.84 -4.06 7.43
C GLN A 341 -13.71 -2.52 7.39
N ASP A 342 -12.50 -1.98 7.47
CA ASP A 342 -12.30 -0.52 7.38
C ASP A 342 -12.86 0.07 6.08
N MET A 343 -12.55 -0.55 4.94
CA MET A 343 -13.05 -0.11 3.63
C MET A 343 -14.56 -0.25 3.49
N TYR A 344 -15.19 -1.21 4.18
CA TYR A 344 -16.63 -1.42 4.10
C TYR A 344 -17.42 -0.22 4.60
N HIS A 345 -16.92 0.51 5.61
CA HIS A 345 -17.57 1.72 6.14
C HIS A 345 -17.66 2.85 5.12
N PHE A 346 -16.73 2.89 4.17
CA PHE A 346 -16.54 3.99 3.23
C PHE A 346 -16.85 3.61 1.78
N LEU A 347 -17.60 2.52 1.57
CA LEU A 347 -18.01 2.12 0.23
C LEU A 347 -18.90 3.20 -0.42
N PRO A 348 -18.57 3.65 -1.65
CA PRO A 348 -19.45 4.54 -2.37
C PRO A 348 -20.75 3.83 -2.72
N LYS A 349 -21.85 4.60 -2.80
CA LYS A 349 -23.20 4.06 -2.96
C LYS A 349 -23.34 3.12 -4.16
N TYR A 350 -22.79 3.48 -5.31
CA TYR A 350 -22.87 2.67 -6.52
C TYR A 350 -22.23 1.29 -6.36
N LEU A 351 -21.13 1.20 -5.63
CA LEU A 351 -20.42 -0.07 -5.41
C LEU A 351 -21.13 -0.92 -4.36
N LYS A 352 -21.68 -0.27 -3.32
CA LYS A 352 -22.53 -0.94 -2.33
C LYS A 352 -23.78 -1.54 -2.98
N ASP A 353 -24.49 -0.76 -3.80
CA ASP A 353 -25.68 -1.23 -4.53
C ASP A 353 -25.33 -2.40 -5.46
N TYR A 354 -24.17 -2.32 -6.12
CA TYR A 354 -23.65 -3.41 -6.94
C TYR A 354 -23.45 -4.70 -6.12
N PHE A 355 -22.76 -4.65 -4.98
CA PHE A 355 -22.54 -5.85 -4.15
C PHE A 355 -23.83 -6.43 -3.58
N LEU A 356 -24.78 -5.56 -3.19
CA LEU A 356 -26.09 -5.99 -2.69
C LEU A 356 -26.91 -6.75 -3.74
N ALA A 357 -26.70 -6.46 -5.03
CA ALA A 357 -27.40 -7.12 -6.13
C ALA A 357 -26.72 -8.42 -6.62
N ASN A 358 -25.56 -8.80 -6.07
CA ASN A 358 -24.79 -9.97 -6.47
C ASN A 358 -24.69 -11.01 -5.34
N CYS A 359 -24.27 -12.24 -5.68
CA CYS A 359 -23.94 -13.33 -4.75
C CYS A 359 -24.89 -13.44 -3.53
N ARG A 360 -24.39 -13.28 -2.29
CA ARG A 360 -25.21 -13.32 -1.06
C ARG A 360 -25.58 -11.92 -0.56
N GLY A 361 -25.54 -10.91 -1.43
CA GLY A 361 -25.92 -9.54 -1.15
C GLY A 361 -25.11 -8.95 0.00
N LYS A 362 -25.78 -8.66 1.11
CA LYS A 362 -25.15 -8.05 2.29
C LYS A 362 -24.26 -9.04 3.07
N ASP A 363 -24.56 -10.33 3.01
CA ASP A 363 -23.97 -11.32 3.93
C ASP A 363 -22.51 -11.63 3.61
N ASP A 364 -22.12 -11.60 2.34
CA ASP A 364 -20.75 -11.86 1.87
C ASP A 364 -20.06 -10.60 1.31
N ILE A 365 -20.55 -9.42 1.67
CA ILE A 365 -20.05 -8.16 1.10
C ILE A 365 -18.55 -7.95 1.31
N LEU A 366 -17.99 -8.41 2.42
CA LEU A 366 -16.54 -8.33 2.69
C LEU A 366 -15.72 -9.18 1.71
N VAL A 367 -16.24 -10.33 1.29
CA VAL A 367 -15.59 -11.21 0.31
C VAL A 367 -15.61 -10.55 -1.07
N GLN A 368 -16.79 -10.08 -1.50
CA GLN A 368 -16.95 -9.38 -2.79
C GLN A 368 -16.08 -8.11 -2.85
N LEU A 369 -16.07 -7.33 -1.76
CA LEU A 369 -15.21 -6.16 -1.57
C LEU A 369 -13.73 -6.55 -1.65
N GLY A 370 -13.31 -7.61 -0.95
CA GLY A 370 -11.92 -8.09 -0.96
C GLY A 370 -11.45 -8.51 -2.35
N ILE A 371 -12.33 -9.11 -3.16
CA ILE A 371 -12.06 -9.49 -4.55
C ILE A 371 -11.94 -8.24 -5.45
N ALA A 372 -12.85 -7.27 -5.30
CA ALA A 372 -12.76 -5.99 -6.01
C ALA A 372 -11.48 -5.23 -5.63
N PHE A 373 -11.11 -5.24 -4.36
CA PHE A 373 -9.86 -4.65 -3.87
C PHE A 373 -8.64 -5.33 -4.52
N GLN A 374 -8.64 -6.66 -4.61
CA GLN A 374 -7.56 -7.40 -5.26
C GLN A 374 -7.41 -7.01 -6.74
N ARG A 375 -8.51 -6.87 -7.50
CA ARG A 375 -8.49 -6.35 -8.88
C ARG A 375 -7.89 -4.94 -8.95
N SER A 376 -8.26 -4.10 -8.00
CA SER A 376 -7.72 -2.73 -7.88
C SER A 376 -6.22 -2.72 -7.66
N MET A 377 -5.71 -3.64 -6.83
CA MET A 377 -4.26 -3.78 -6.58
C MET A 377 -3.52 -4.41 -7.77
N TYR A 378 -4.14 -5.29 -8.56
CA TYR A 378 -3.59 -5.70 -9.86
C TYR A 378 -3.43 -4.49 -10.80
N ASN A 379 -4.39 -3.57 -10.82
CA ASN A 379 -4.27 -2.36 -11.62
C ASN A 379 -3.15 -1.42 -11.11
N VAL A 380 -3.01 -1.24 -9.79
CA VAL A 380 -1.89 -0.48 -9.21
C VAL A 380 -0.55 -1.12 -9.55
N THR A 381 -0.40 -2.44 -9.40
CA THR A 381 0.83 -3.14 -9.77
C THR A 381 1.12 -3.04 -11.28
N SER A 382 0.09 -3.04 -12.11
CA SER A 382 0.23 -2.81 -13.55
C SER A 382 0.79 -1.41 -13.85
N ALA A 383 0.31 -0.39 -13.15
CA ALA A 383 0.86 0.96 -13.25
C ALA A 383 2.34 1.00 -12.82
N VAL A 384 2.72 0.30 -11.75
CA VAL A 384 4.13 0.20 -11.32
C VAL A 384 4.99 -0.50 -12.39
N ILE A 385 4.53 -1.60 -12.97
CA ILE A 385 5.24 -2.30 -14.06
C ILE A 385 5.41 -1.37 -15.28
N GLN A 386 4.36 -0.64 -15.66
CA GLN A 386 4.41 0.31 -16.77
C GLN A 386 5.34 1.49 -16.49
N ALA A 387 5.32 2.03 -15.28
CA ALA A 387 6.22 3.10 -14.85
C ALA A 387 7.68 2.62 -14.84
N THR A 388 7.96 1.43 -14.31
CA THR A 388 9.31 0.85 -14.31
C THR A 388 9.84 0.63 -15.72
N ARG A 389 9.01 0.10 -16.64
CA ARG A 389 9.36 -0.02 -18.06
C ARG A 389 9.64 1.35 -18.68
N ALA A 390 8.80 2.35 -18.43
CA ALA A 390 9.01 3.69 -18.95
C ALA A 390 10.27 4.37 -18.39
N ALA A 391 10.68 4.04 -17.15
CA ALA A 391 11.87 4.59 -16.51
C ALA A 391 13.18 3.93 -17.00
N LEU A 392 13.15 2.63 -17.33
CA LEU A 392 14.36 1.83 -17.56
C LEU A 392 14.52 1.34 -19.00
N LEU A 393 13.45 1.35 -19.79
CA LEU A 393 13.40 0.76 -21.13
C LEU A 393 12.81 1.75 -22.13
N TYR A 394 12.10 1.24 -23.15
CA TYR A 394 11.71 2.03 -24.32
C TYR A 394 10.21 2.37 -24.31
N PRO A 395 9.80 3.45 -25.00
CA PRO A 395 8.40 3.73 -25.29
C PRO A 395 7.70 2.55 -26.02
N LEU A 396 6.39 2.43 -25.86
CA LEU A 396 5.61 1.36 -26.48
C LEU A 396 5.42 1.56 -28.00
N ASP A 397 5.55 2.79 -28.47
CA ASP A 397 5.43 3.19 -29.87
C ASP A 397 6.76 3.18 -30.64
N ASP A 398 7.86 2.75 -30.01
CA ASP A 398 9.20 2.72 -30.60
C ASP A 398 9.22 1.97 -31.96
N PRO A 399 9.82 2.54 -33.01
CA PRO A 399 9.88 1.92 -34.33
C PRO A 399 10.84 0.72 -34.38
N ASN A 400 11.81 0.61 -33.48
CA ASN A 400 12.82 -0.44 -33.50
C ASN A 400 12.25 -1.75 -32.89
N PRO A 401 12.16 -2.85 -33.66
CA PRO A 401 11.63 -4.11 -33.15
C PRO A 401 12.48 -4.70 -32.01
N ARG A 402 13.78 -4.38 -31.92
CA ARG A 402 14.62 -4.81 -30.79
C ARG A 402 14.22 -4.12 -29.48
N HIS A 403 13.87 -2.84 -29.54
CA HIS A 403 13.43 -2.09 -28.36
C HIS A 403 12.10 -2.65 -27.82
N LEU A 404 11.16 -2.93 -28.73
CA LEU A 404 9.89 -3.58 -28.36
C LEU A 404 10.10 -4.99 -27.80
N MET A 405 11.05 -5.75 -28.36
CA MET A 405 11.39 -7.07 -27.81
C MET A 405 11.96 -6.99 -26.39
N MET A 406 12.77 -5.96 -26.09
CA MET A 406 13.27 -5.74 -24.72
C MET A 406 12.13 -5.40 -23.75
N ASN A 407 11.14 -4.62 -24.18
CA ASN A 407 9.92 -4.38 -23.40
C ASN A 407 9.14 -5.69 -23.15
N ARG A 408 8.98 -6.54 -24.17
CA ARG A 408 8.33 -7.85 -24.03
C ARG A 408 9.06 -8.73 -23.03
N GLN A 409 10.38 -8.86 -23.15
CA GLN A 409 11.19 -9.67 -22.24
C GLN A 409 11.05 -9.20 -20.79
N PHE A 410 10.99 -7.88 -20.57
CA PHE A 410 10.70 -7.32 -19.26
C PHE A 410 9.31 -7.69 -18.76
N PHE A 411 8.27 -7.54 -19.59
CA PHE A 411 6.91 -7.90 -19.20
C PHE A 411 6.76 -9.40 -18.92
N GLU A 412 7.34 -10.27 -19.76
CA GLU A 412 7.36 -11.71 -19.55
C GLU A 412 8.10 -12.05 -18.26
N ALA A 413 9.26 -11.44 -17.98
CA ALA A 413 9.97 -11.66 -16.72
C ALA A 413 9.18 -11.20 -15.48
N GLN A 414 8.40 -10.11 -15.58
CA GLN A 414 7.48 -9.72 -14.49
C GLN A 414 6.35 -10.75 -14.32
N LEU A 415 5.83 -11.28 -15.42
CA LEU A 415 4.75 -12.27 -15.40
C LEU A 415 5.21 -13.67 -14.97
N ASP A 416 6.47 -14.02 -15.23
CA ASP A 416 7.09 -15.28 -14.79
C ASP A 416 6.96 -15.45 -13.27
N ARG A 417 7.04 -14.34 -12.52
CA ARG A 417 6.86 -14.31 -11.06
C ARG A 417 5.51 -14.86 -10.59
N PHE A 418 4.47 -14.79 -11.42
CA PHE A 418 3.13 -15.32 -11.11
C PHE A 418 2.95 -16.80 -11.46
N ILE A 419 3.86 -17.38 -12.26
CA ILE A 419 3.74 -18.76 -12.76
C ILE A 419 4.86 -19.69 -12.25
N ARG A 420 5.70 -19.19 -11.34
CA ARG A 420 6.69 -19.97 -10.60
C ARG A 420 6.04 -21.19 -9.93
N PRO A 421 6.56 -22.42 -10.11
CA PRO A 421 5.94 -23.62 -9.53
C PRO A 421 6.36 -23.88 -8.06
N GLN A 422 7.39 -23.18 -7.57
CA GLN A 422 7.90 -23.40 -6.21
C GLN A 422 6.80 -23.11 -5.17
N TYR A 423 6.71 -23.94 -4.12
CA TYR A 423 5.80 -23.76 -2.97
C TYR A 423 4.32 -23.50 -3.30
N GLY A 424 3.86 -23.87 -4.51
CA GLY A 424 2.49 -23.62 -4.94
C GLY A 424 2.21 -22.17 -5.35
N ILE A 425 3.23 -21.38 -5.71
CA ILE A 425 3.09 -19.96 -6.10
C ILE A 425 2.11 -19.81 -7.28
N ARG A 426 2.27 -20.64 -8.32
CA ARG A 426 1.40 -20.63 -9.50
C ARG A 426 -0.05 -20.93 -9.15
N GLU A 427 -0.29 -21.87 -8.25
CA GLU A 427 -1.61 -22.30 -7.80
C GLU A 427 -2.27 -21.25 -6.91
N ALA A 428 -1.48 -20.56 -6.09
CA ALA A 428 -1.96 -19.47 -5.23
C ALA A 428 -2.30 -18.21 -6.03
N CYS A 429 -1.58 -17.95 -7.14
CA CYS A 429 -1.73 -16.71 -7.90
C CYS A 429 -3.16 -16.51 -8.43
N ARG A 430 -3.73 -15.33 -8.19
CA ARG A 430 -5.10 -14.99 -8.60
C ARG A 430 -5.19 -14.34 -9.97
N ILE A 431 -4.08 -14.26 -10.72
CA ILE A 431 -4.01 -13.47 -11.96
C ILE A 431 -4.98 -13.95 -13.02
N ASN A 432 -5.17 -15.27 -13.16
CA ASN A 432 -6.13 -15.86 -14.10
C ASN A 432 -7.58 -15.71 -13.62
N TYR A 433 -7.82 -15.73 -12.31
CA TYR A 433 -9.15 -15.55 -11.73
C TYR A 433 -9.66 -14.12 -11.93
N VAL A 434 -8.79 -13.12 -11.78
CA VAL A 434 -9.17 -11.71 -12.03
C VAL A 434 -9.40 -11.39 -13.51
N GLN A 435 -9.15 -12.32 -14.42
CA GLN A 435 -9.52 -12.18 -15.84
C GLN A 435 -11.00 -12.49 -16.10
N THR A 436 -11.65 -13.23 -15.20
CA THR A 436 -13.01 -13.72 -15.44
C THR A 436 -14.03 -12.89 -14.68
N ASP A 437 -15.23 -12.74 -15.24
CA ASP A 437 -16.34 -12.11 -14.54
C ASP A 437 -16.96 -13.03 -13.49
N SER A 438 -16.67 -14.34 -13.51
CA SER A 438 -17.19 -15.30 -12.53
C SER A 438 -16.50 -15.22 -11.17
N TYR A 439 -15.34 -14.58 -11.07
CA TYR A 439 -14.65 -14.36 -9.81
C TYR A 439 -15.20 -13.10 -9.13
N LYS A 440 -16.23 -13.30 -8.30
CA LYS A 440 -16.95 -12.27 -7.55
C LYS A 440 -17.12 -12.65 -6.09
#